data_AF-A0A966R641-F1
#
_entry.id   AF-A0A966R641-F1
#
_cell.length_a   1.000
_cell.length_b   1.000
_cell.length_c   1.000
_cell.angle_alpha   90.00
_cell.angle_beta   90.00
_cell.angle_gamma   90.00
#
_symmetry.space_group_name_H-M   'P 1'
#
loop_
_entity.id
_entity.type
_entity.pdbx_description
1 polymer ?
#
loop_
_entity_poly.entity_id
_entity_poly.type
_entity_poly.pdbx_seq_one_letter_code
_entity_poly.pdbx_strand_id
1 'polypeptide(L)'
;MKGFRKLNSKKIISAMAAALAVVATGVTTSPSLRATSQANDPTGADRMLLVFAGKGTQMAWDVGAMRAAYEALPAMREGRVMVSGSSSGSVLAAAMGCRGFSEESLKIVEDGFRKFDRTVVNESAQKNAMVLAGLPTEADHSSLDHLLDVVLDGEECVPKIPTLIVAGNYEALNVRSNQPLRGLKDRVFNMNDFTVTKDGQNLGRACTYFVDKQMMEILRAVPRSALLCDQRLVETNADMRMAVLASVSEPTYFHPFVEPAPEKIIRSGDGNLPALTKRSYWGGAVMDVPLQDIKRALPALYTMSTGRAPFMQMVDKLMSQLSLVEI
;
A
#
# COMPACT_ATOMS: atom_id res chain seq x y z
N MET A 1 -12.35 46.79 17.61
CA MET A 1 -13.41 45.78 17.82
C MET A 1 -14.45 45.92 16.71
N LYS A 2 -14.47 45.00 15.74
CA LYS A 2 -15.51 44.87 14.70
C LYS A 2 -15.88 43.39 14.61
N GLY A 3 -17.17 43.10 14.61
CA GLY A 3 -17.74 41.80 14.93
C GLY A 3 -17.66 40.75 13.82
N PHE A 4 -17.48 39.50 14.25
CA PHE A 4 -17.63 38.29 13.44
C PHE A 4 -19.11 37.88 13.39
N ARG A 5 -19.70 37.84 12.19
CA ARG A 5 -21.02 37.26 11.93
C ARG A 5 -20.94 35.72 11.99
N LYS A 6 -21.73 35.10 12.87
CA LYS A 6 -21.98 33.65 12.89
C LYS A 6 -22.70 33.23 11.60
N LEU A 7 -22.10 32.34 10.81
CA LEU A 7 -22.80 31.62 9.75
C LEU A 7 -23.76 30.57 10.33
N ASN A 8 -24.95 30.52 9.77
CA ASN A 8 -26.08 29.71 10.25
C ASN A 8 -26.00 28.30 9.65
N SER A 9 -25.51 27.34 10.43
CA SER A 9 -25.25 25.94 10.05
C SER A 9 -26.47 25.14 9.59
N LYS A 10 -27.68 25.64 9.82
CA LYS A 10 -28.92 24.94 9.44
C LYS A 10 -29.25 24.97 7.94
N LYS A 11 -28.69 25.91 7.16
CA LYS A 11 -28.95 25.97 5.70
C LYS A 11 -28.08 25.03 4.87
N ILE A 12 -26.95 24.56 5.39
CA ILE A 12 -26.06 23.63 4.67
C ILE A 12 -26.57 22.18 4.77
N ILE A 13 -27.20 21.83 5.90
CA ILE A 13 -27.72 20.47 6.15
C ILE A 13 -28.97 20.16 5.29
N SER A 14 -29.77 21.18 4.96
CA SER A 14 -31.01 20.99 4.17
C SER A 14 -30.76 20.79 2.67
N ALA A 15 -29.59 21.16 2.14
CA ALA A 15 -29.29 21.00 0.71
C ALA A 15 -28.78 19.58 0.36
N MET A 16 -28.19 18.86 1.32
CA MET A 16 -27.72 17.48 1.10
C MET A 16 -28.82 16.42 1.26
N ALA A 17 -29.89 16.71 2.01
CA ALA A 17 -30.98 15.76 2.25
C ALA A 17 -31.93 15.59 1.04
N ALA A 18 -31.97 16.55 0.12
CA ALA A 18 -32.89 16.51 -1.03
C ALA A 18 -32.35 15.71 -2.25
N ALA A 19 -31.08 15.29 -2.24
CA ALA A 19 -30.49 14.50 -3.32
C ALA A 19 -30.58 12.98 -3.09
N LEU A 20 -31.12 12.52 -1.94
CA LEU A 20 -31.09 11.12 -1.53
C LEU A 20 -32.42 10.36 -1.67
N ALA A 21 -33.45 10.95 -2.26
CA ALA A 21 -34.81 10.41 -2.27
C ALA A 21 -35.33 10.04 -3.66
N VAL A 22 -34.53 9.37 -4.51
CA VAL A 22 -35.04 8.58 -5.63
C VAL A 22 -34.08 7.40 -5.84
N VAL A 23 -34.64 6.21 -6.08
CA VAL A 23 -33.98 4.91 -6.30
C VAL A 23 -33.70 4.09 -5.03
N ALA A 24 -34.70 3.30 -4.62
CA ALA A 24 -34.50 1.85 -4.38
C ALA A 24 -35.84 1.19 -4.00
N THR A 25 -36.58 0.71 -4.99
CA THR A 25 -37.51 -0.41 -4.80
C THR A 25 -37.00 -1.59 -5.62
N GLY A 26 -36.62 -2.66 -4.92
CA GLY A 26 -36.60 -4.03 -5.44
C GLY A 26 -35.38 -4.41 -6.28
N VAL A 27 -34.52 -5.27 -5.72
CA VAL A 27 -34.35 -6.68 -6.10
C VAL A 27 -33.17 -7.23 -5.31
N THR A 28 -33.45 -8.15 -4.39
CA THR A 28 -32.46 -8.98 -3.71
C THR A 28 -32.07 -10.13 -4.64
N THR A 29 -30.87 -10.06 -5.23
CA THR A 29 -30.20 -11.21 -5.84
C THR A 29 -28.86 -11.43 -5.14
N SER A 30 -28.65 -12.67 -4.68
CA SER A 30 -27.47 -13.11 -3.94
C SER A 30 -26.15 -12.80 -4.66
N PRO A 31 -25.10 -12.31 -3.97
CA PRO A 31 -23.89 -11.78 -4.63
C PRO A 31 -22.89 -12.82 -5.18
N SER A 32 -23.08 -14.12 -4.95
CA SER A 32 -21.98 -15.10 -5.06
C SER A 32 -21.65 -15.60 -6.47
N LEU A 33 -22.39 -15.21 -7.53
CA LEU A 33 -22.24 -15.82 -8.87
C LEU A 33 -21.85 -14.88 -10.00
N ARG A 34 -21.67 -13.57 -9.76
CA ARG A 34 -21.34 -12.60 -10.83
C ARG A 34 -19.84 -12.27 -10.98
N ALA A 35 -19.02 -12.59 -9.99
CA ALA A 35 -17.60 -12.21 -9.95
C ALA A 35 -16.73 -12.87 -11.03
N THR A 36 -17.13 -14.02 -11.58
CA THR A 36 -16.28 -14.79 -12.53
C THR A 36 -16.37 -14.32 -13.99
N SER A 37 -17.39 -13.54 -14.38
CA SER A 37 -17.55 -13.14 -15.81
C SER A 37 -16.87 -11.81 -16.18
N GLN A 38 -16.48 -10.98 -15.21
CA GLN A 38 -15.82 -9.68 -15.43
C GLN A 38 -14.29 -9.72 -15.33
N ALA A 39 -13.70 -10.92 -15.23
CA ALA A 39 -12.26 -11.10 -15.22
C ALA A 39 -11.58 -10.68 -16.55
N ASN A 40 -12.34 -10.54 -17.65
CA ASN A 40 -11.82 -10.51 -19.02
C ASN A 40 -11.82 -9.14 -19.72
N ASP A 41 -12.12 -8.01 -19.06
CA ASP A 41 -11.85 -6.70 -19.67
C ASP A 41 -10.34 -6.39 -19.54
N PRO A 42 -9.57 -6.44 -20.64
CA PRO A 42 -8.12 -6.23 -20.60
C PRO A 42 -7.76 -4.77 -20.32
N THR A 43 -8.72 -3.84 -20.43
CA THR A 43 -8.44 -2.40 -20.28
C THR A 43 -8.48 -1.94 -18.83
N GLY A 44 -9.22 -2.65 -17.97
CA GLY A 44 -9.47 -2.26 -16.59
C GLY A 44 -10.40 -1.06 -16.44
N ALA A 45 -11.12 -0.63 -17.49
CA ALA A 45 -12.00 0.53 -17.48
C ALA A 45 -13.14 0.38 -16.46
N ASP A 46 -13.58 -0.86 -16.22
CA ASP A 46 -14.59 -1.18 -15.22
C ASP A 46 -14.00 -1.46 -13.82
N ARG A 47 -12.71 -1.23 -13.59
CA ARG A 47 -12.07 -1.51 -12.29
C ARG A 47 -11.58 -0.23 -11.62
N MET A 48 -11.50 -0.30 -10.29
CA MET A 48 -10.87 0.71 -9.47
C MET A 48 -9.68 0.12 -8.72
N LEU A 49 -8.57 0.84 -8.65
CA LEU A 49 -7.51 0.61 -7.69
C LEU A 49 -7.66 1.55 -6.51
N LEU A 50 -7.87 0.98 -5.33
CA LEU A 50 -7.85 1.68 -4.06
C LEU A 50 -6.45 1.58 -3.43
N VAL A 51 -5.78 2.71 -3.28
CA VAL A 51 -4.43 2.80 -2.72
C VAL A 51 -4.46 3.29 -1.28
N PHE A 52 -3.96 2.45 -0.40
CA PHE A 52 -3.70 2.74 1.00
C PHE A 52 -2.23 3.14 1.17
N ALA A 53 -1.94 4.43 1.02
CA ALA A 53 -0.59 4.96 1.24
C ALA A 53 -0.17 4.88 2.73
N GLY A 54 1.14 4.88 3.00
CA GLY A 54 1.68 4.96 4.36
C GLY A 54 1.36 6.27 5.08
N LYS A 55 0.79 6.20 6.29
CA LYS A 55 0.41 7.38 7.09
C LYS A 55 0.77 7.30 8.58
N GLY A 56 1.48 6.25 9.00
CA GLY A 56 1.89 6.03 10.38
C GLY A 56 0.67 5.94 11.31
N THR A 57 0.61 6.78 12.34
CA THR A 57 -0.50 6.80 13.32
C THR A 57 -1.87 7.16 12.74
N GLN A 58 -1.93 7.69 11.51
CA GLN A 58 -3.16 8.18 10.89
C GLN A 58 -3.96 7.10 10.16
N MET A 59 -3.68 5.81 10.35
CA MET A 59 -4.44 4.70 9.70
C MET A 59 -5.96 4.76 9.94
N ALA A 60 -6.42 5.37 11.04
CA ALA A 60 -7.85 5.57 11.28
C ALA A 60 -8.52 6.44 10.20
N TRP A 61 -7.77 7.33 9.54
CA TRP A 61 -8.24 8.08 8.37
C TRP A 61 -8.59 7.13 7.22
N ASP A 62 -7.74 6.15 6.95
CA ASP A 62 -7.94 5.20 5.86
C ASP A 62 -9.18 4.36 6.06
N VAL A 63 -9.48 3.99 7.30
CA VAL A 63 -10.72 3.29 7.66
C VAL A 63 -11.95 4.14 7.34
N GLY A 64 -11.95 5.42 7.72
CA GLY A 64 -13.05 6.35 7.42
C GLY A 64 -13.20 6.64 5.93
N ALA A 65 -12.09 6.86 5.22
CA ALA A 65 -12.09 7.07 3.77
C ALA A 65 -12.61 5.84 3.02
N MET A 66 -12.19 4.64 3.44
CA MET A 66 -12.67 3.37 2.89
C MET A 66 -14.17 3.17 3.12
N ARG A 67 -14.68 3.46 4.33
CA ARG A 67 -16.11 3.41 4.64
C ARG A 67 -16.91 4.35 3.72
N ALA A 68 -16.50 5.61 3.64
CA ALA A 68 -17.16 6.60 2.78
C ALA A 68 -17.13 6.18 1.30
N ALA A 69 -16.01 5.63 0.84
CA ALA A 69 -15.89 5.11 -0.51
C ALA A 69 -16.81 3.91 -0.75
N TYR A 70 -16.92 2.99 0.20
CA TYR A 70 -17.81 1.83 0.08
C TYR A 70 -19.28 2.24 -0.01
N GLU A 71 -19.67 3.27 0.72
CA GLU A 71 -21.02 3.86 0.67
C GLU A 71 -21.28 4.60 -0.66
N ALA A 72 -20.30 5.33 -1.16
CA ALA A 72 -20.47 6.19 -2.33
C ALA A 72 -20.26 5.47 -3.68
N LEU A 73 -19.39 4.47 -3.75
CA LEU A 73 -18.90 3.89 -5.00
C LEU A 73 -19.46 2.49 -5.24
N PRO A 74 -20.34 2.30 -6.25
CA PRO A 74 -20.88 0.98 -6.58
C PRO A 74 -19.81 -0.08 -6.87
N ALA A 75 -18.67 0.32 -7.48
CA ALA A 75 -17.56 -0.58 -7.78
C ALA A 75 -17.06 -1.35 -6.55
N MET A 76 -17.09 -0.75 -5.35
CA MET A 76 -16.70 -1.43 -4.10
C MET A 76 -17.64 -2.56 -3.72
N ARG A 77 -18.95 -2.34 -3.87
CA ARG A 77 -19.99 -3.35 -3.58
C ARG A 77 -20.07 -4.44 -4.65
N GLU A 78 -19.69 -4.11 -5.87
CA GLU A 78 -19.71 -5.01 -7.02
C GLU A 78 -18.43 -5.85 -7.15
N GLY A 79 -17.47 -5.70 -6.24
CA GLY A 79 -16.21 -6.46 -6.27
C GLY A 79 -15.28 -6.05 -7.41
N ARG A 80 -15.45 -4.85 -7.97
CA ARG A 80 -14.62 -4.32 -9.08
C ARG A 80 -13.43 -3.52 -8.56
N VAL A 81 -12.86 -3.95 -7.44
CA VAL A 81 -11.79 -3.22 -6.74
C VAL A 81 -10.56 -4.08 -6.59
N MET A 82 -9.42 -3.45 -6.89
CA MET A 82 -8.09 -3.93 -6.55
C MET A 82 -7.56 -3.06 -5.42
N VAL A 83 -6.67 -3.62 -4.61
CA VAL A 83 -6.09 -2.88 -3.49
C VAL A 83 -4.58 -2.85 -3.59
N SER A 84 -4.01 -1.72 -3.23
CA SER A 84 -2.58 -1.62 -3.00
C SER A 84 -2.28 -0.93 -1.68
N GLY A 85 -1.20 -1.31 -1.03
CA GLY A 85 -0.80 -0.71 0.24
C GLY A 85 0.70 -0.58 0.41
N SER A 86 1.11 0.48 1.09
CA SER A 86 2.50 0.77 1.43
C SER A 86 2.61 1.23 2.88
N SER A 87 3.69 0.87 3.57
CA SER A 87 3.87 1.15 5.01
C SER A 87 2.62 0.77 5.80
N SER A 88 2.12 1.61 6.69
CA SER A 88 0.92 1.35 7.49
C SER A 88 -0.32 1.02 6.65
N GLY A 89 -0.42 1.53 5.41
CA GLY A 89 -1.54 1.23 4.53
C GLY A 89 -1.57 -0.23 4.04
N SER A 90 -0.46 -0.96 4.11
CA SER A 90 -0.44 -2.39 3.76
C SER A 90 -1.32 -3.25 4.67
N VAL A 91 -1.53 -2.82 5.92
CA VAL A 91 -2.44 -3.53 6.85
C VAL A 91 -3.87 -3.52 6.28
N LEU A 92 -4.34 -2.38 5.78
CA LEU A 92 -5.68 -2.27 5.18
C LEU A 92 -5.77 -2.93 3.81
N ALA A 93 -4.73 -2.79 2.99
CA ALA A 93 -4.66 -3.50 1.72
C ALA A 93 -4.73 -5.01 1.92
N ALA A 94 -4.01 -5.57 2.91
CA ALA A 94 -4.08 -6.99 3.24
C ALA A 94 -5.46 -7.39 3.79
N ALA A 95 -6.03 -6.59 4.71
CA ALA A 95 -7.34 -6.85 5.29
C ALA A 95 -8.44 -6.93 4.22
N MET A 96 -8.50 -5.92 3.34
CA MET A 96 -9.48 -5.90 2.25
C MET A 96 -9.13 -6.90 1.15
N GLY A 97 -7.84 -7.16 0.92
CA GLY A 97 -7.35 -8.21 0.05
C GLY A 97 -7.95 -9.57 0.42
N CYS A 98 -7.91 -9.92 1.71
CA CYS A 98 -8.37 -11.21 2.22
C CYS A 98 -9.87 -11.29 2.47
N ARG A 99 -10.49 -10.20 2.93
CA ARG A 99 -11.92 -10.20 3.30
C ARG A 99 -12.84 -9.75 2.16
N GLY A 100 -12.30 -9.03 1.17
CA GLY A 100 -13.11 -8.28 0.23
C GLY A 100 -13.78 -7.07 0.88
N PHE A 101 -14.67 -6.42 0.13
CA PHE A 101 -15.44 -5.27 0.61
C PHE A 101 -16.87 -5.69 0.95
N SER A 102 -17.22 -5.62 2.22
CA SER A 102 -18.57 -5.84 2.74
C SER A 102 -18.77 -5.05 4.03
N GLU A 103 -20.03 -4.85 4.46
CA GLU A 103 -20.32 -4.21 5.74
C GLU A 103 -19.67 -4.93 6.93
N GLU A 104 -19.64 -6.26 6.90
CA GLU A 104 -19.00 -7.08 7.92
C GLU A 104 -17.48 -6.88 7.93
N SER A 105 -16.84 -6.95 6.77
CA SER A 105 -15.39 -6.76 6.63
C SER A 105 -14.96 -5.36 7.12
N LEU A 106 -15.72 -4.32 6.77
CA LEU A 106 -15.48 -2.96 7.21
C LEU A 106 -15.61 -2.81 8.73
N LYS A 107 -16.64 -3.43 9.33
CA LYS A 107 -16.86 -3.40 10.77
C LYS A 107 -15.73 -4.10 11.53
N ILE A 108 -15.30 -5.28 11.07
CA ILE A 108 -14.17 -6.01 11.68
C ILE A 108 -12.92 -5.14 11.69
N VAL A 109 -12.61 -4.50 10.56
CA VAL A 109 -11.47 -3.60 10.45
C VAL A 109 -11.61 -2.39 11.36
N GLU A 110 -12.77 -1.73 11.37
CA GLU A 110 -13.05 -0.62 12.29
C GLU A 110 -12.83 -0.98 13.75
N ASP A 111 -13.38 -2.13 14.19
CA ASP A 111 -13.27 -2.60 15.56
C ASP A 111 -11.83 -3.01 15.91
N GLY A 112 -11.09 -3.62 14.97
CA GLY A 112 -9.68 -3.93 15.13
C GLY A 112 -8.83 -2.67 15.31
N PHE A 113 -9.04 -1.66 14.46
CA PHE A 113 -8.31 -0.38 14.54
C PHE A 113 -8.67 0.45 15.78
N ARG A 114 -9.88 0.31 16.33
CA ARG A 114 -10.25 0.95 17.60
C ARG A 114 -9.51 0.35 18.79
N LYS A 115 -9.19 -0.94 18.74
CA LYS A 115 -8.48 -1.68 19.79
C LYS A 115 -6.95 -1.62 19.65
N PHE A 116 -6.45 -1.18 18.50
CA PHE A 116 -5.02 -1.06 18.25
C PHE A 116 -4.37 -0.01 19.15
N ASP A 117 -3.29 -0.40 19.83
CA ASP A 117 -2.49 0.50 20.63
C ASP A 117 -1.67 1.43 19.72
N ARG A 118 -2.13 2.68 19.61
CA ARG A 118 -1.50 3.71 18.78
C ARG A 118 -0.15 4.17 19.31
N THR A 119 0.21 3.84 20.57
CA THR A 119 1.50 4.24 21.14
C THR A 119 2.67 3.56 20.45
N VAL A 120 2.45 2.38 19.85
CA VAL A 120 3.45 1.60 19.10
C VAL A 120 4.03 2.41 17.92
N VAL A 121 3.17 3.14 17.21
CA VAL A 121 3.52 3.93 16.02
C VAL A 121 3.70 5.43 16.32
N ASN A 122 3.77 5.83 17.59
CA ASN A 122 3.81 7.25 17.97
C ASN A 122 5.10 7.96 17.50
N GLU A 123 4.94 9.10 16.82
CA GLU A 123 5.99 10.05 16.45
C GLU A 123 6.30 11.00 17.62
N SER A 124 6.82 10.47 18.73
CA SER A 124 7.15 11.30 19.89
C SER A 124 8.39 12.17 19.62
N ALA A 125 8.47 13.33 20.29
CA ALA A 125 9.67 14.17 20.25
C ALA A 125 10.93 13.39 20.67
N GLN A 126 10.78 12.41 21.57
CA GLN A 126 11.85 11.49 21.96
C GLN A 126 12.28 10.59 20.80
N LYS A 127 11.35 9.99 20.05
CA LYS A 127 11.68 9.19 18.85
C LYS A 127 12.39 10.04 17.80
N ASN A 128 11.92 11.26 17.55
CA ASN A 128 12.60 12.18 16.64
C ASN A 128 14.03 12.53 17.12
N ALA A 129 14.21 12.75 18.42
CA ALA A 129 15.54 13.00 19.00
C ALA A 129 16.46 11.78 18.89
N MET A 130 15.94 10.57 19.09
CA MET A 130 16.69 9.33 18.91
C MET A 130 17.10 9.11 17.44
N VAL A 131 16.20 9.35 16.48
CA VAL A 131 16.53 9.33 15.03
C VAL A 131 17.67 10.32 14.72
N LEU A 132 17.58 11.56 15.22
CA LEU A 132 18.62 12.58 15.02
C LEU A 132 19.96 12.18 15.66
N ALA A 133 19.92 11.46 16.78
CA ALA A 133 21.10 10.93 17.46
C ALA A 133 21.63 9.62 16.85
N GLY A 134 20.98 9.06 15.82
CA GLY A 134 21.33 7.77 15.23
C GLY A 134 21.10 6.58 16.18
N LEU A 135 20.22 6.74 17.17
CA LEU A 135 19.86 5.70 18.13
C LEU A 135 18.72 4.83 17.55
N PRO A 136 18.70 3.52 17.85
CA PRO A 136 17.59 2.65 17.47
C PRO A 136 16.27 3.11 18.07
N THR A 137 15.24 3.27 17.24
CA THR A 137 13.88 3.68 17.63
C THR A 137 12.84 2.60 17.39
N GLU A 138 13.28 1.48 16.85
CA GLU A 138 12.44 0.42 16.36
C GLU A 138 11.79 -0.37 17.51
N ALA A 139 10.50 -0.62 17.37
CA ALA A 139 9.77 -1.61 18.13
C ALA A 139 9.89 -2.98 17.44
N ASP A 140 9.68 -4.04 18.23
CA ASP A 140 9.51 -5.38 17.71
C ASP A 140 8.17 -5.52 16.98
N HIS A 141 8.14 -6.31 15.90
CA HIS A 141 6.93 -6.55 15.12
C HIS A 141 5.83 -7.26 15.89
N SER A 142 6.14 -7.97 16.98
CA SER A 142 5.14 -8.64 17.83
C SER A 142 4.09 -7.68 18.40
N SER A 143 4.42 -6.39 18.51
CA SER A 143 3.46 -5.34 18.87
C SER A 143 2.33 -5.16 17.85
N LEU A 144 2.48 -5.67 16.64
CA LEU A 144 1.45 -5.68 15.58
C LEU A 144 0.64 -6.98 15.56
N ASP A 145 1.05 -8.02 16.29
CA ASP A 145 0.47 -9.36 16.13
C ASP A 145 -1.05 -9.37 16.34
N HIS A 146 -1.53 -8.72 17.40
CA HIS A 146 -2.97 -8.63 17.66
C HIS A 146 -3.73 -7.91 16.53
N LEU A 147 -3.16 -6.83 15.98
CA LEU A 147 -3.77 -6.12 14.86
C LEU A 147 -3.81 -7.03 13.63
N LEU A 148 -2.70 -7.69 13.31
CA LEU A 148 -2.59 -8.59 12.17
C LEU A 148 -3.55 -9.78 12.30
N ASP A 149 -3.69 -10.37 13.48
CA ASP A 149 -4.59 -11.51 13.69
C ASP A 149 -6.06 -11.12 13.46
N VAL A 150 -6.46 -9.91 13.90
CA VAL A 150 -7.82 -9.40 13.69
C VAL A 150 -8.08 -9.10 12.20
N VAL A 151 -7.13 -8.42 11.54
CA VAL A 151 -7.36 -7.92 10.17
C VAL A 151 -7.08 -8.97 9.09
N LEU A 152 -6.20 -9.93 9.35
CA LEU A 152 -5.85 -11.04 8.45
C LEU A 152 -6.62 -12.32 8.75
N ASP A 153 -7.68 -12.27 9.56
CA ASP A 153 -8.59 -13.43 9.75
C ASP A 153 -7.89 -14.71 10.26
N GLY A 154 -6.89 -14.55 11.13
CA GLY A 154 -6.12 -15.68 11.64
C GLY A 154 -5.33 -16.40 10.54
N GLU A 155 -5.57 -17.70 10.34
CA GLU A 155 -4.81 -18.56 9.43
C GLU A 155 -5.39 -18.64 7.99
N GLU A 156 -6.57 -18.06 7.74
CA GLU A 156 -7.31 -18.28 6.49
C GLU A 156 -7.05 -17.23 5.39
N CYS A 157 -6.26 -16.19 5.66
CA CYS A 157 -6.08 -15.10 4.72
C CYS A 157 -5.22 -15.46 3.51
N VAL A 158 -5.92 -15.72 2.41
CA VAL A 158 -5.39 -15.69 1.05
C VAL A 158 -6.18 -14.61 0.29
N PRO A 159 -5.52 -13.68 -0.42
CA PRO A 159 -6.22 -12.60 -1.11
C PRO A 159 -7.29 -13.10 -2.09
N LYS A 160 -8.50 -12.59 -1.93
CA LYS A 160 -9.67 -12.86 -2.76
C LYS A 160 -9.83 -11.82 -3.87
N ILE A 161 -9.27 -10.63 -3.67
CA ILE A 161 -9.20 -9.56 -4.67
C ILE A 161 -7.74 -9.26 -5.04
N PRO A 162 -7.45 -8.75 -6.26
CA PRO A 162 -6.11 -8.40 -6.67
C PRO A 162 -5.47 -7.41 -5.68
N THR A 163 -4.34 -7.82 -5.08
CA THR A 163 -3.68 -7.15 -3.97
C THR A 163 -2.20 -6.95 -4.27
N LEU A 164 -1.70 -5.74 -4.05
CA LEU A 164 -0.28 -5.41 -4.16
C LEU A 164 0.21 -4.68 -2.91
N ILE A 165 1.11 -5.29 -2.15
CA ILE A 165 1.81 -4.64 -1.05
C ILE A 165 3.26 -4.38 -1.46
N VAL A 166 3.80 -3.21 -1.13
CA VAL A 166 5.17 -2.83 -1.49
C VAL A 166 6.06 -2.67 -0.27
N ALA A 167 7.27 -3.20 -0.34
CA ALA A 167 8.32 -2.90 0.63
C ALA A 167 9.63 -2.55 -0.08
N GLY A 168 10.41 -1.69 0.55
CA GLY A 168 11.76 -1.34 0.12
C GLY A 168 12.77 -2.41 0.50
N ASN A 169 13.70 -2.65 -0.40
CA ASN A 169 14.75 -3.64 -0.27
C ASN A 169 15.91 -3.02 0.51
N TYR A 170 16.13 -3.42 1.76
CA TYR A 170 17.15 -2.86 2.63
C TYR A 170 18.56 -3.05 2.06
N GLU A 171 18.88 -4.25 1.58
CA GLU A 171 20.16 -4.54 0.96
C GLU A 171 20.34 -3.90 -0.42
N ALA A 172 19.32 -3.27 -1.00
CA ALA A 172 19.46 -2.36 -2.12
C ALA A 172 19.60 -0.91 -1.65
N LEU A 173 18.76 -0.47 -0.71
CA LEU A 173 18.68 0.94 -0.32
C LEU A 173 19.68 1.39 0.75
N ASN A 174 20.32 0.47 1.49
CA ASN A 174 21.14 0.72 2.70
C ASN A 174 21.59 2.18 2.90
N VAL A 175 20.75 2.98 3.57
CA VAL A 175 21.03 4.39 3.89
C VAL A 175 21.54 4.54 5.33
N ARG A 176 21.85 3.45 6.05
CA ARG A 176 22.40 3.55 7.40
C ARG A 176 23.92 3.58 7.35
N SER A 177 24.46 4.79 7.45
CA SER A 177 25.87 4.97 7.77
C SER A 177 26.15 4.43 9.17
N ASN A 178 27.10 3.51 9.31
CA ASN A 178 27.74 3.26 10.60
C ASN A 178 28.63 4.44 11.05
N GLN A 179 28.64 5.55 10.29
CA GLN A 179 29.28 6.82 10.60
C GLN A 179 28.45 8.00 10.04
N PRO A 180 27.61 8.69 10.84
CA PRO A 180 26.70 9.76 10.37
C PRO A 180 27.38 10.97 9.71
N LEU A 181 28.71 11.06 9.79
CA LEU A 181 29.51 12.14 9.19
C LEU A 181 30.45 11.68 8.06
N ARG A 182 30.50 10.38 7.72
CA ARG A 182 31.45 9.81 6.74
C ARG A 182 30.92 8.60 5.93
N GLY A 183 29.61 8.33 5.95
CA GLY A 183 29.03 7.23 5.18
C GLY A 183 29.12 7.48 3.67
N LEU A 184 30.08 6.83 3.01
CA LEU A 184 30.14 6.75 1.56
C LEU A 184 28.85 6.10 1.04
N LYS A 185 28.08 6.84 0.24
CA LYS A 185 27.02 6.30 -0.62
C LYS A 185 27.71 5.45 -1.70
N ASP A 186 28.04 4.21 -1.38
CA ASP A 186 28.60 3.27 -2.36
C ASP A 186 27.56 2.75 -3.35
N ARG A 187 26.30 3.18 -3.20
CA ARG A 187 25.17 2.80 -4.05
C ARG A 187 24.52 3.99 -4.72
N VAL A 188 24.15 3.79 -5.97
CA VAL A 188 23.41 4.75 -6.78
C VAL A 188 22.02 4.18 -7.03
N PHE A 189 21.00 4.87 -6.53
CA PHE A 189 19.59 4.56 -6.80
C PHE A 189 19.11 5.40 -7.99
N ASN A 190 18.64 4.74 -9.04
CA ASN A 190 18.03 5.39 -10.17
C ASN A 190 16.52 5.52 -9.94
N MET A 191 16.04 6.77 -9.78
CA MET A 191 14.62 7.04 -9.55
C MET A 191 13.71 6.72 -10.73
N ASN A 192 14.25 6.57 -11.95
CA ASN A 192 13.43 6.34 -13.15
C ASN A 192 13.03 4.87 -13.32
N ASP A 193 13.92 3.95 -12.95
CA ASP A 193 13.73 2.51 -13.14
C ASP A 193 13.91 1.70 -11.84
N PHE A 194 14.20 2.36 -10.73
CA PHE A 194 14.38 1.77 -9.42
C PHE A 194 15.56 0.80 -9.32
N THR A 195 16.45 0.80 -10.31
CA THR A 195 17.70 0.05 -10.27
C THR A 195 18.62 0.64 -9.21
N VAL A 196 19.26 -0.24 -8.45
CA VAL A 196 20.36 0.14 -7.55
C VAL A 196 21.66 -0.42 -8.12
N THR A 197 22.69 0.41 -8.23
CA THR A 197 24.02 -0.03 -8.64
C THR A 197 25.07 0.27 -7.57
N LYS A 198 26.16 -0.50 -7.55
CA LYS A 198 27.37 -0.25 -6.75
C LYS A 198 28.58 -0.56 -7.61
N ASP A 199 29.52 0.37 -7.69
CA ASP A 199 30.74 0.21 -8.50
C ASP A 199 30.46 -0.20 -9.96
N GLY A 200 29.35 0.32 -10.52
CA GLY A 200 28.86 -0.03 -11.86
C GLY A 200 28.10 -1.35 -11.98
N GLN A 201 28.07 -2.19 -10.93
CA GLN A 201 27.33 -3.44 -10.89
C GLN A 201 25.86 -3.21 -10.48
N ASN A 202 24.92 -3.81 -11.23
CA ASN A 202 23.49 -3.81 -10.89
C ASN A 202 23.22 -4.76 -9.70
N LEU A 203 22.69 -4.20 -8.61
CA LEU A 203 22.30 -4.90 -7.38
C LEU A 203 20.82 -5.34 -7.35
N GLY A 204 20.06 -5.06 -8.40
CA GLY A 204 18.62 -5.33 -8.50
C GLY A 204 17.77 -4.08 -8.28
N ARG A 205 16.49 -4.30 -7.93
CA ARG A 205 15.53 -3.21 -7.69
C ARG A 205 15.53 -2.76 -6.24
N ALA A 206 15.16 -1.51 -6.02
CA ALA A 206 15.02 -0.89 -4.70
C ALA A 206 13.82 -1.41 -3.89
N CYS A 207 12.94 -2.21 -4.49
CA CYS A 207 11.68 -2.64 -3.88
C CYS A 207 11.24 -4.02 -4.34
N THR A 208 10.29 -4.58 -3.58
CA THR A 208 9.59 -5.83 -3.87
C THR A 208 8.08 -5.61 -3.79
N TYR A 209 7.36 -6.07 -4.80
CA TYR A 209 5.91 -6.20 -4.81
C TYR A 209 5.50 -7.57 -4.29
N PHE A 210 4.81 -7.59 -3.16
CA PHE A 210 4.08 -8.76 -2.69
C PHE A 210 2.71 -8.77 -3.36
N VAL A 211 2.50 -9.74 -4.23
CA VAL A 211 1.32 -9.80 -5.10
C VAL A 211 0.63 -11.14 -4.97
N ASP A 212 -0.70 -11.17 -5.00
CA ASP A 212 -1.43 -12.42 -5.15
C ASP A 212 -1.40 -12.92 -6.61
N LYS A 213 -2.00 -14.08 -6.88
CA LYS A 213 -2.03 -14.69 -8.23
C LYS A 213 -2.74 -13.80 -9.26
N GLN A 214 -3.82 -13.13 -8.89
CA GLN A 214 -4.58 -12.27 -9.79
C GLN A 214 -3.79 -11.00 -10.13
N MET A 215 -3.18 -10.36 -9.13
CA MET A 215 -2.32 -9.19 -9.38
C MET A 215 -1.06 -9.55 -10.16
N MET A 216 -0.46 -10.72 -9.90
CA MET A 216 0.65 -11.22 -10.68
C MET A 216 0.28 -11.36 -12.17
N GLU A 217 -0.89 -11.90 -12.48
CA GLU A 217 -1.37 -12.03 -13.86
C GLU A 217 -1.53 -10.67 -14.53
N ILE A 218 -2.08 -9.67 -13.83
CA ILE A 218 -2.19 -8.30 -14.33
C ILE A 218 -0.80 -7.74 -14.68
N LEU A 219 0.17 -7.89 -13.78
CA LEU A 219 1.52 -7.35 -13.99
C LEU A 219 2.32 -8.08 -15.09
N ARG A 220 1.90 -9.27 -15.55
CA ARG A 220 2.53 -9.94 -16.71
C ARG A 220 2.37 -9.17 -18.01
N ALA A 221 1.39 -8.26 -18.10
CA ALA A 221 1.25 -7.35 -19.23
C ALA A 221 2.43 -6.36 -19.35
N VAL A 222 3.19 -6.15 -18.27
CA VAL A 222 4.39 -5.30 -18.27
C VAL A 222 5.62 -6.18 -18.50
N PRO A 223 6.49 -5.87 -19.48
CA PRO A 223 7.75 -6.58 -19.65
C PRO A 223 8.54 -6.63 -18.35
N ARG A 224 9.06 -7.81 -18.00
CA ARG A 224 9.76 -8.02 -16.72
C ARG A 224 10.96 -7.10 -16.49
N SER A 225 11.63 -6.68 -17.55
CA SER A 225 12.74 -5.71 -17.50
C SER A 225 12.27 -4.27 -17.25
N ALA A 226 11.00 -3.96 -17.51
CA ALA A 226 10.39 -2.65 -17.30
C ALA A 226 9.71 -2.49 -15.93
N LEU A 227 9.44 -3.60 -15.22
CA LEU A 227 8.93 -3.57 -13.85
C LEU A 227 9.91 -2.86 -12.92
N LEU A 228 9.38 -1.96 -12.08
CA LEU A 228 10.15 -1.12 -11.16
C LEU A 228 10.60 -1.88 -9.91
N CYS A 229 9.87 -2.90 -9.50
CA CYS A 229 10.19 -3.71 -8.32
C CYS A 229 10.33 -5.18 -8.68
N ASP A 230 11.11 -5.90 -7.88
CA ASP A 230 11.06 -7.36 -7.85
C ASP A 230 9.65 -7.82 -7.42
N GLN A 231 9.27 -9.06 -7.68
CA GLN A 231 7.97 -9.60 -7.31
C GLN A 231 8.11 -10.79 -6.36
N ARG A 232 7.15 -10.95 -5.45
CA ARG A 232 7.06 -12.06 -4.50
C ARG A 232 5.61 -12.50 -4.42
N LEU A 233 5.32 -13.73 -4.83
CA LEU A 233 3.95 -14.24 -4.84
C LEU A 233 3.46 -14.49 -3.40
N VAL A 234 2.23 -14.08 -3.09
CA VAL A 234 1.55 -14.33 -1.83
C VAL A 234 0.55 -15.46 -2.03
N GLU A 235 0.85 -16.64 -1.48
CA GLU A 235 0.01 -17.84 -1.65
C GLU A 235 -0.62 -18.32 -0.34
N THR A 236 -0.06 -17.90 0.79
CA THR A 236 -0.48 -18.32 2.12
C THR A 236 -0.67 -17.12 3.03
N ASN A 237 -1.38 -17.32 4.14
CA ASN A 237 -1.48 -16.31 5.19
C ASN A 237 -0.12 -15.91 5.76
N ALA A 238 0.81 -16.86 5.87
CA ALA A 238 2.18 -16.56 6.30
C ALA A 238 2.89 -15.61 5.32
N ASP A 239 2.71 -15.80 4.01
CA ASP A 239 3.24 -14.87 3.00
C ASP A 239 2.58 -13.48 3.12
N MET A 240 1.27 -13.41 3.39
CA MET A 240 0.56 -12.13 3.54
C MET A 240 1.00 -11.39 4.82
N ARG A 241 1.08 -12.08 5.95
CA ARG A 241 1.59 -11.52 7.20
C ARG A 241 3.00 -10.97 6.99
N MET A 242 3.86 -11.75 6.34
CA MET A 242 5.21 -11.33 5.98
C MET A 242 5.21 -10.09 5.09
N ALA A 243 4.36 -10.02 4.06
CA ALA A 243 4.25 -8.85 3.19
C ALA A 243 3.89 -7.58 3.97
N VAL A 244 2.94 -7.68 4.92
CA VAL A 244 2.59 -6.55 5.78
C VAL A 244 3.75 -6.16 6.67
N LEU A 245 4.40 -7.12 7.34
CA LEU A 245 5.56 -6.86 8.20
C LEU A 245 6.72 -6.22 7.44
N ALA A 246 7.05 -6.74 6.25
CA ALA A 246 8.03 -6.16 5.34
C ALA A 246 7.71 -4.71 4.98
N SER A 247 6.44 -4.44 4.64
CA SER A 247 5.96 -3.11 4.26
C SER A 247 5.95 -2.12 5.42
N VAL A 248 5.61 -2.52 6.65
CA VAL A 248 5.61 -1.61 7.81
C VAL A 248 7.01 -1.43 8.43
N SER A 249 8.01 -2.23 8.05
CA SER A 249 9.37 -2.21 8.59
C SER A 249 10.11 -0.90 8.32
N GLU A 250 9.77 0.18 8.99
CA GLU A 250 10.35 1.50 8.76
C GLU A 250 11.43 1.80 9.82
N PRO A 251 12.58 2.41 9.45
CA PRO A 251 13.68 2.67 10.39
C PRO A 251 13.31 3.41 11.67
N THR A 252 12.23 4.16 11.62
CA THR A 252 11.72 5.00 12.70
C THR A 252 10.74 4.27 13.62
N TYR A 253 10.19 3.13 13.18
CA TYR A 253 9.12 2.41 13.87
C TYR A 253 9.40 0.95 14.15
N PHE A 254 9.95 0.20 13.20
CA PHE A 254 10.09 -1.25 13.30
C PHE A 254 11.39 -1.74 12.68
N HIS A 255 11.93 -2.84 13.21
CA HIS A 255 13.16 -3.41 12.70
C HIS A 255 13.03 -3.82 11.24
N PRO A 256 14.13 -3.87 10.45
CA PRO A 256 14.08 -4.48 9.14
C PRO A 256 13.59 -5.93 9.22
N PHE A 257 12.63 -6.31 8.38
CA PHE A 257 12.12 -7.68 8.33
C PHE A 257 12.96 -8.53 7.38
N VAL A 258 13.43 -9.70 7.82
CA VAL A 258 14.24 -10.60 6.99
C VAL A 258 13.31 -11.55 6.22
N GLU A 259 13.44 -11.62 4.89
CA GLU A 259 12.72 -12.58 4.06
C GLU A 259 13.14 -14.02 4.44
N PRO A 260 12.20 -14.88 4.86
CA PRO A 260 12.52 -16.26 5.22
C PRO A 260 12.75 -17.16 3.99
N ALA A 261 12.23 -16.78 2.82
CA ALA A 261 12.28 -17.58 1.59
C ALA A 261 12.75 -16.72 0.38
N PRO A 262 14.01 -16.25 0.35
CA PRO A 262 14.50 -15.36 -0.69
C PRO A 262 14.47 -15.98 -2.10
N GLU A 263 14.46 -17.31 -2.21
CA GLU A 263 14.29 -18.05 -3.46
C GLU A 263 12.93 -17.86 -4.11
N LYS A 264 11.90 -17.44 -3.36
CA LYS A 264 10.57 -17.12 -3.89
C LYS A 264 10.50 -15.73 -4.55
N ILE A 265 11.58 -14.95 -4.50
CA ILE A 265 11.63 -13.61 -5.14
C ILE A 265 11.92 -13.76 -6.63
N ILE A 266 10.99 -13.24 -7.44
CA ILE A 266 11.08 -13.13 -8.88
C ILE A 266 11.70 -11.77 -9.20
N ARG A 267 12.98 -11.76 -9.58
CA ARG A 267 13.72 -10.51 -9.88
C ARG A 267 13.19 -9.80 -11.11
N SER A 268 13.11 -8.48 -11.11
CA SER A 268 12.78 -7.68 -12.30
C SER A 268 14.05 -7.13 -12.94
N GLY A 269 14.37 -7.58 -14.15
CA GLY A 269 15.57 -7.19 -14.90
C GLY A 269 16.76 -8.17 -14.82
N ASP A 270 17.82 -7.84 -15.55
CA ASP A 270 18.94 -8.74 -15.88
C ASP A 270 20.07 -8.73 -14.82
N GLY A 271 19.71 -8.52 -13.55
CA GLY A 271 20.69 -8.40 -12.47
C GLY A 271 21.50 -9.69 -12.26
N ASN A 272 22.78 -9.66 -12.64
CA ASN A 272 23.78 -10.72 -12.45
C ASN A 272 24.30 -10.83 -11.01
N LEU A 273 23.45 -10.60 -10.01
CA LEU A 273 23.84 -10.94 -8.64
C LEU A 273 23.83 -12.46 -8.46
N PRO A 274 24.73 -13.01 -7.61
CA PRO A 274 24.58 -14.37 -7.07
C PRO A 274 23.15 -14.57 -6.58
N ALA A 275 22.68 -15.82 -6.52
CA ALA A 275 21.37 -16.15 -5.93
C ALA A 275 21.18 -15.32 -4.64
N LEU A 276 20.02 -14.67 -4.49
CA LEU A 276 19.74 -13.83 -3.32
C LEU A 276 19.85 -14.74 -2.09
N THR A 277 20.98 -14.70 -1.39
CA THR A 277 21.18 -15.51 -0.19
C THR A 277 20.44 -14.92 1.00
N LYS A 278 20.12 -13.61 0.93
CA LYS A 278 19.34 -12.89 1.93
C LYS A 278 18.62 -11.72 1.27
N ARG A 279 17.38 -11.47 1.70
CA ARG A 279 16.63 -10.24 1.47
C ARG A 279 16.17 -9.69 2.81
N SER A 280 16.22 -8.39 2.99
CA SER A 280 15.63 -7.72 4.15
C SER A 280 14.86 -6.50 3.67
N TYR A 281 13.78 -6.18 4.37
CA TYR A 281 12.86 -5.13 3.97
C TYR A 281 12.92 -3.97 4.94
N TRP A 282 12.78 -2.76 4.39
CA TRP A 282 12.89 -1.50 5.11
C TRP A 282 11.73 -0.54 4.81
N GLY A 283 10.53 -1.12 4.74
CA GLY A 283 9.30 -0.35 4.78
C GLY A 283 8.85 0.15 3.41
N GLY A 284 7.58 0.55 3.28
CA GLY A 284 6.97 0.99 2.02
C GLY A 284 6.73 2.49 1.90
N ALA A 285 7.01 3.29 2.93
CA ALA A 285 6.51 4.67 3.07
C ALA A 285 6.91 5.63 1.94
N VAL A 286 8.02 5.34 1.25
CA VAL A 286 8.60 6.21 0.22
C VAL A 286 8.15 5.81 -1.19
N MET A 287 7.32 4.76 -1.31
CA MET A 287 7.11 4.09 -2.59
C MET A 287 5.63 3.92 -2.93
N ASP A 288 4.98 4.99 -3.40
CA ASP A 288 3.72 4.92 -4.16
C ASP A 288 3.92 4.39 -5.61
N VAL A 289 5.03 3.68 -5.82
CA VAL A 289 5.47 3.00 -7.04
C VAL A 289 4.44 2.02 -7.62
N PRO A 290 3.63 1.29 -6.82
CA PRO A 290 2.66 0.33 -7.36
C PRO A 290 1.75 0.90 -8.43
N LEU A 291 1.43 2.20 -8.35
CA LEU A 291 0.59 2.88 -9.32
C LEU A 291 1.15 2.83 -10.74
N GLN A 292 2.46 2.95 -10.92
CA GLN A 292 3.06 3.09 -12.24
C GLN A 292 2.96 1.79 -13.05
N ASP A 293 3.39 0.66 -12.47
CA ASP A 293 3.36 -0.63 -13.16
C ASP A 293 1.93 -1.15 -13.34
N ILE A 294 1.04 -0.94 -12.36
CA ILE A 294 -0.38 -1.27 -12.54
C ILE A 294 -1.00 -0.40 -13.66
N LYS A 295 -0.66 0.89 -13.75
CA LYS A 295 -1.15 1.75 -14.85
C LYS A 295 -0.58 1.39 -16.21
N ARG A 296 0.67 0.93 -16.28
CA ARG A 296 1.23 0.37 -17.51
C ARG A 296 0.48 -0.88 -17.94
N ALA A 297 0.12 -1.75 -16.99
CA ALA A 297 -0.68 -2.95 -17.25
C ALA A 297 -2.14 -2.63 -17.62
N LEU A 298 -2.74 -1.63 -16.97
CA LEU A 298 -4.15 -1.25 -17.08
C LEU A 298 -4.29 0.27 -17.25
N PRO A 299 -4.09 0.82 -18.46
CA PRO A 299 -4.07 2.27 -18.68
C PRO A 299 -5.39 2.98 -18.34
N ALA A 300 -6.54 2.32 -18.56
CA ALA A 300 -7.87 2.89 -18.33
C ALA A 300 -8.35 2.79 -16.86
N LEU A 301 -7.56 2.16 -15.99
CA LEU A 301 -7.92 1.90 -14.60
C LEU A 301 -8.23 3.19 -13.83
N TYR A 302 -9.35 3.25 -13.10
CA TYR A 302 -9.56 4.37 -12.17
C TYR A 302 -8.75 4.18 -10.89
N THR A 303 -8.16 5.23 -10.35
CA THR A 303 -7.34 5.17 -9.13
C THR A 303 -7.87 6.12 -8.08
N MET A 304 -8.08 5.60 -6.87
CA MET A 304 -8.39 6.39 -5.69
C MET A 304 -7.33 6.10 -4.63
N SER A 305 -6.73 7.14 -4.06
CA SER A 305 -5.85 7.00 -2.89
C SER A 305 -6.54 7.58 -1.68
N THR A 306 -6.39 6.93 -0.53
CA THR A 306 -6.86 7.50 0.73
C THR A 306 -5.99 8.69 1.18
N GLY A 307 -4.79 8.84 0.58
CA GLY A 307 -3.96 10.06 0.58
C GLY A 307 -3.35 10.50 1.91
N ARG A 308 -2.11 11.01 1.90
CA ARG A 308 -1.63 11.93 2.95
C ARG A 308 -1.84 13.34 2.39
N ALA A 309 -2.60 14.21 3.07
CA ALA A 309 -2.92 15.55 2.56
C ALA A 309 -1.71 16.34 1.96
N PRO A 310 -0.49 16.32 2.55
CA PRO A 310 0.67 16.96 1.93
C PRO A 310 1.39 16.11 0.85
N PHE A 311 1.25 14.78 0.87
CA PHE A 311 1.95 13.89 -0.05
C PHE A 311 1.22 13.75 -1.39
N MET A 312 -0.12 13.80 -1.41
CA MET A 312 -0.90 13.77 -2.64
C MET A 312 -0.61 14.97 -3.54
N GLN A 313 -0.39 16.16 -2.98
CA GLN A 313 0.02 17.33 -3.77
C GLN A 313 1.41 17.15 -4.40
N MET A 314 2.31 16.43 -3.72
CA MET A 314 3.64 16.10 -4.24
C MET A 314 3.58 15.00 -5.32
N VAL A 315 2.76 13.97 -5.11
CA VAL A 315 2.51 12.89 -6.08
C VAL A 315 1.80 13.43 -7.31
N ASP A 316 0.74 14.24 -7.16
CA ASP A 316 0.07 14.90 -8.30
C ASP A 316 1.04 15.81 -9.07
N LYS A 317 1.95 16.50 -8.38
CA LYS A 317 3.00 17.31 -9.02
C LYS A 317 4.04 16.45 -9.75
N LEU A 318 4.45 15.32 -9.19
CA LEU A 318 5.34 14.35 -9.84
C LEU A 318 4.67 13.70 -11.06
N MET A 319 3.41 13.28 -10.94
CA MET A 319 2.65 12.64 -12.01
C MET A 319 2.31 13.62 -13.14
N SER A 320 1.99 14.89 -12.82
CA SER A 320 1.78 15.94 -13.84
C SER A 320 3.06 16.40 -14.53
N GLN A 321 4.22 16.22 -13.90
CA GLN A 321 5.52 16.44 -14.54
C GLN A 321 5.91 15.28 -15.46
N LEU A 322 5.48 14.06 -15.16
CA LEU A 322 5.69 12.89 -16.02
C LEU A 322 4.77 12.89 -17.24
N SER A 323 3.56 13.45 -17.15
CA SER A 323 2.66 13.63 -18.30
C SER A 323 3.06 14.79 -19.23
N LEU A 324 4.11 15.55 -18.89
CA LEU A 324 4.75 16.53 -19.79
C LEU A 324 5.92 15.92 -20.57
N VAL A 325 6.18 14.62 -20.40
CA VAL A 325 7.12 13.85 -21.20
C VAL A 325 6.35 12.94 -22.16
N GLU A 326 5.53 13.54 -23.02
CA GLU A 326 5.11 12.95 -24.29
C GLU A 326 5.28 14.01 -25.39
N ILE A 327 6.46 14.02 -26.03
CA ILE A 327 6.78 13.58 -27.41
C ILE A 327 8.30 13.66 -27.56
#